data_AF-A0A6J1Q501-F1
#
_entry.id   AF-A0A6J1Q501-F1
#
_cell.length_a   1.000
_cell.length_b   1.000
_cell.length_c   1.000
_cell.angle_alpha   90.00
_cell.angle_beta   90.00
_cell.angle_gamma   90.00
#
_symmetry.space_group_name_H-M   'P 1'
#
loop_
_entity.id
_entity.type
_entity.pdbx_description
1 polymer ?
#
loop_
_entity_poly.entity_id
_entity_poly.type
_entity_poly.pdbx_seq_one_letter_code
_entity_poly.pdbx_strand_id
1 'polypeptide(L)'
;MRQYEKLGHMTPVAPDEIAKSRVCYLPHHSVMREASSLTKLRVVFNGSAALPSGDSLNRYLRAGPNLLPALADVLLRWRRYRYVLATDVEKMYRQILVHEEDRDLQRILWRYHTDEKIREYILNTVTYGLTCSPFQAIRALLQLAEDEKERFPLSTALALLCARYMDEVLSGADTLEEAMALRQQLTELCAAGGFPLRKWSANDEAILTGVPAEHRMQNLRNRTASWAYSGTPASTVSPSRHGRARGRQSLNGQCCRSLPGSLTPLVG
;
A
#
# COMPACT_ATOMS: atom_id res chain seq x y z
N MET A 1 0.31 -5.42 18.13
CA MET A 1 -0.68 -6.51 18.06
C MET A 1 -2.04 -6.14 18.65
N ARG A 2 -2.20 -5.55 19.85
CA ARG A 2 -3.53 -5.15 20.37
C ARG A 2 -4.38 -4.32 19.38
N GLN A 3 -3.75 -3.37 18.68
CA GLN A 3 -4.42 -2.57 17.64
C GLN A 3 -4.86 -3.41 16.43
N TYR A 4 -4.16 -4.49 16.09
CA TYR A 4 -4.60 -5.38 15.01
C TYR A 4 -5.91 -6.08 15.39
N GLU A 5 -5.97 -6.62 16.61
CA GLU A 5 -7.17 -7.30 17.12
C GLU A 5 -8.34 -6.33 17.29
N LYS A 6 -8.12 -5.16 17.92
CA LYS A 6 -9.17 -4.14 18.11
C LYS A 6 -9.79 -3.65 16.80
N LEU A 7 -9.01 -3.60 15.72
CA LEU A 7 -9.46 -3.17 14.39
C LEU A 7 -9.95 -4.35 13.53
N GLY A 8 -10.08 -5.56 14.07
CA GLY A 8 -10.52 -6.74 13.31
C GLY A 8 -9.51 -7.25 12.26
N HIS A 9 -8.30 -6.67 12.20
CA HIS A 9 -7.25 -7.07 11.24
C HIS A 9 -6.61 -8.41 11.59
N MET A 10 -6.82 -8.90 12.82
CA MET A 10 -6.51 -10.26 13.21
C MET A 10 -7.53 -10.77 14.22
N THR A 11 -7.74 -12.08 14.27
CA THR A 11 -8.63 -12.76 15.22
C THR A 11 -7.95 -13.99 15.81
N PRO A 12 -8.21 -14.34 17.08
CA PRO A 12 -7.71 -15.59 17.65
C PRO A 12 -8.31 -16.80 16.93
N VAL A 13 -7.53 -17.86 16.76
CA VAL A 13 -8.02 -19.15 16.26
C VAL A 13 -8.89 -19.79 17.34
N ALA A 14 -10.03 -20.38 16.96
CA ALA A 14 -10.90 -21.06 17.91
C ALA A 14 -10.24 -22.38 18.40
N PRO A 15 -10.33 -22.72 19.70
CA PRO A 15 -9.70 -23.94 20.24
C PRO A 15 -10.18 -25.23 19.58
N ASP A 16 -11.43 -25.24 19.09
CA ASP A 16 -12.10 -26.40 18.52
C ASP A 16 -12.10 -26.42 16.98
N GLU A 17 -11.35 -25.51 16.35
CA GLU A 17 -11.28 -25.47 14.89
C GLU A 17 -10.53 -26.71 14.37
N ILE A 18 -11.23 -27.57 13.62
CA ILE A 18 -10.65 -28.74 12.96
C ILE A 18 -9.47 -28.25 12.12
N ALA A 19 -8.30 -28.87 12.30
CA ALA A 19 -7.10 -28.54 11.55
C ALA A 19 -7.39 -28.57 10.05
N LYS A 20 -7.48 -27.39 9.42
CA LYS A 20 -7.65 -27.28 7.99
C LYS A 20 -6.41 -27.83 7.29
N SER A 21 -6.60 -28.40 6.10
CA SER A 21 -5.51 -29.02 5.33
C SER A 21 -4.46 -28.04 4.82
N ARG A 22 -4.74 -26.73 4.83
CA ARG A 22 -3.88 -25.67 4.29
C ARG A 22 -3.66 -24.56 5.33
N VAL A 23 -2.61 -24.70 6.13
CA VAL A 23 -2.23 -23.72 7.16
C VAL A 23 -0.78 -23.29 6.97
N CYS A 24 -0.50 -22.00 7.12
CA CYS A 24 0.86 -21.46 7.14
C CYS A 24 1.03 -20.44 8.25
N TYR A 25 2.12 -20.59 9.03
CA TYR A 25 2.51 -19.65 10.06
C TYR A 25 3.57 -18.70 9.54
N LEU A 26 3.28 -17.40 9.60
CA LEU A 26 4.20 -16.34 9.20
C LEU A 26 5.05 -15.91 10.40
N PRO A 27 6.38 -16.09 10.32
CA PRO A 27 7.28 -15.44 11.25
C PRO A 27 7.11 -13.93 11.15
N HIS A 28 7.19 -13.25 12.29
CA HIS A 28 7.11 -11.80 12.31
C HIS A 28 8.04 -11.19 13.34
N HIS A 29 8.46 -9.97 13.07
CA HIS A 29 9.32 -9.18 13.95
C HIS A 29 8.91 -7.71 13.91
N SER A 30 9.29 -6.94 14.91
CA SER A 30 9.09 -5.50 14.89
C SER A 30 10.25 -4.77 14.25
N VAL A 31 9.94 -3.78 13.42
CA VAL A 31 10.88 -2.78 12.91
C VAL A 31 10.55 -1.44 13.56
N MET A 32 11.54 -0.87 14.25
CA MET A 32 11.44 0.46 14.83
C MET A 32 11.83 1.51 13.80
N ARG A 33 11.03 2.58 13.66
CA ARG A 33 11.38 3.74 12.83
C ARG A 33 11.52 4.97 13.73
N GLU A 34 12.76 5.32 14.06
CA GLU A 34 13.09 6.38 15.02
C GLU A 34 12.59 7.78 14.59
N ALA A 35 12.38 8.00 13.28
CA ALA A 35 12.00 9.29 12.70
C ALA A 35 10.48 9.58 12.65
N SER A 36 9.61 8.67 13.10
CA SER A 36 8.15 8.90 13.11
C SER A 36 7.64 9.14 14.53
N SER A 37 7.08 10.32 14.79
CA SER A 37 6.49 10.70 16.08
C SER A 37 5.25 9.87 16.47
N LEU A 38 4.57 9.23 15.51
CA LEU A 38 3.26 8.60 15.72
C LEU A 38 3.18 7.08 15.45
N THR A 39 4.13 6.48 14.72
CA THR A 39 4.21 5.02 14.56
C THR A 39 5.65 4.55 14.71
N LYS A 40 6.12 4.52 15.96
CA LYS A 40 7.47 4.06 16.31
C LYS A 40 7.74 2.60 15.92
N LEU A 41 6.72 1.75 15.87
CA LEU A 41 6.85 0.31 15.68
C LEU A 41 5.92 -0.18 14.54
N ARG A 42 6.51 -0.81 13.53
CA ARG A 42 5.79 -1.59 12.51
C ARG A 42 6.10 -3.06 12.74
N VAL A 43 5.12 -3.94 12.65
CA VAL A 43 5.39 -5.38 12.59
C VAL A 43 5.96 -5.68 11.20
N VAL A 44 6.56 -6.83 10.91
CA VAL A 44 6.87 -7.32 9.56
C VAL A 44 6.59 -8.80 9.54
N PHE A 45 5.72 -9.23 8.63
CA PHE A 45 5.41 -10.63 8.39
C PHE A 45 6.29 -11.13 7.24
N ASN A 46 6.86 -12.33 7.38
CA ASN A 46 7.83 -12.84 6.41
C ASN A 46 7.27 -14.06 5.67
N GLY A 47 6.64 -13.84 4.52
CA GLY A 47 6.18 -14.91 3.62
C GLY A 47 7.31 -15.62 2.87
N SER A 48 8.54 -15.09 2.92
CA SER A 48 9.73 -15.67 2.30
C SER A 48 10.55 -16.53 3.27
N ALA A 49 10.12 -16.66 4.53
CA ALA A 49 10.79 -17.55 5.48
C ALA A 49 10.74 -18.98 4.96
N ALA A 50 11.92 -19.56 4.73
CA ALA A 50 12.04 -20.91 4.18
C ALA A 50 12.00 -21.95 5.30
N LEU A 51 11.28 -23.05 5.05
CA LEU A 51 11.37 -24.28 5.82
C LEU A 51 12.71 -24.98 5.51
N PRO A 52 13.13 -25.98 6.31
CA PRO A 52 14.28 -26.82 5.98
C PRO A 52 14.19 -27.50 4.61
N SER A 53 12.98 -27.69 4.08
CA SER A 53 12.76 -28.17 2.70
C SER A 53 13.12 -27.16 1.61
N GLY A 54 13.34 -25.89 1.96
CA GLY A 54 13.52 -24.77 1.03
C GLY A 54 12.22 -24.14 0.54
N ASP A 55 11.06 -24.60 1.02
CA ASP A 55 9.76 -24.05 0.66
C ASP A 55 9.40 -22.83 1.51
N SER A 56 8.71 -21.87 0.89
CA SER A 56 8.14 -20.70 1.57
C SER A 56 6.78 -20.39 0.96
N LEU A 57 5.92 -19.68 1.70
CA LEU A 57 4.60 -19.32 1.19
C LEU A 57 4.69 -18.51 -0.11
N ASN A 58 5.63 -17.58 -0.17
CA ASN A 58 5.87 -16.73 -1.33
C ASN A 58 6.28 -17.50 -2.60
N ARG A 59 6.79 -18.72 -2.48
CA ARG A 59 7.09 -19.60 -3.63
C ARG A 59 5.83 -20.16 -4.28
N TYR A 60 4.75 -20.31 -3.51
CA TYR A 60 3.47 -20.83 -4.02
C TYR A 60 2.50 -19.74 -4.43
N LEU A 61 2.59 -18.55 -3.82
CA LEU A 61 1.77 -17.40 -4.17
C LEU A 61 2.12 -16.84 -5.55
N ARG A 62 1.08 -16.42 -6.29
CA ARG A 62 1.25 -15.73 -7.58
C ARG A 62 1.34 -14.22 -7.32
N ALA A 63 2.45 -13.61 -7.73
CA ALA A 63 2.68 -12.17 -7.57
C ALA A 63 1.59 -11.30 -8.22
N GLY A 64 1.03 -11.77 -9.34
CA GLY A 64 0.25 -10.94 -10.25
C GLY A 64 1.14 -10.02 -11.11
N PRO A 65 0.57 -9.37 -12.15
CA PRO A 65 1.28 -8.37 -12.92
C PRO A 65 1.64 -7.15 -12.08
N ASN A 66 2.74 -6.47 -12.41
CA ASN A 66 3.05 -5.20 -11.80
C ASN A 66 2.09 -4.11 -12.33
N LEU A 67 1.26 -3.60 -11.43
CA LEU A 67 0.27 -2.55 -11.72
C LEU A 67 0.74 -1.15 -11.29
N LEU A 68 1.96 -1.01 -10.76
CA LEU A 68 2.51 0.29 -10.42
C LEU A 68 2.95 1.03 -11.69
N PRO A 69 2.54 2.30 -11.88
CA PRO A 69 3.14 3.14 -12.89
C PRO A 69 4.63 3.36 -12.58
N ALA A 70 5.42 3.68 -13.61
CA ALA A 70 6.80 4.09 -13.38
C ALA A 70 6.83 5.35 -12.50
N LEU A 71 7.63 5.33 -11.43
CA LEU A 71 7.71 6.46 -10.50
C LEU A 71 8.09 7.77 -11.22
N ALA A 72 8.97 7.70 -12.22
CA ALA A 72 9.33 8.84 -13.05
C ALA A 72 8.09 9.46 -13.72
N ASP A 73 7.19 8.65 -14.29
CA ASP A 73 5.98 9.14 -14.94
C ASP A 73 5.01 9.79 -13.96
N VAL A 74 4.90 9.24 -12.75
CA VAL A 74 4.10 9.83 -11.67
C VAL A 74 4.64 11.21 -11.31
N LEU A 75 5.95 11.30 -11.04
CA LEU A 75 6.60 12.56 -10.66
C LEU A 75 6.58 13.61 -11.77
N LEU A 76 6.77 13.20 -13.03
CA LEU A 76 6.74 14.11 -14.18
C LEU A 76 5.34 14.68 -14.39
N ARG A 77 4.29 13.86 -14.28
CA ARG A 77 2.90 14.34 -14.38
C ARG A 77 2.53 15.26 -13.23
N TRP A 78 2.92 14.89 -12.00
CA TRP A 78 2.68 15.71 -10.81
C TRP A 78 3.30 17.10 -10.92
N ARG A 79 4.53 17.20 -11.43
CA ARG A 79 5.25 18.48 -11.64
C ARG A 79 4.66 19.39 -12.71
N ARG A 80 3.71 18.92 -13.52
CA ARG A 80 3.09 19.76 -14.56
C ARG A 80 2.05 20.72 -13.99
N TYR A 81 1.48 20.40 -12.84
CA TYR A 81 0.40 21.18 -12.24
C TYR A 81 0.94 22.40 -11.49
N ARG A 82 0.21 23.51 -11.59
CA ARG A 82 0.48 24.72 -10.80
C ARG A 82 0.18 24.50 -9.31
N TYR A 83 -0.92 23.82 -9.01
CA TYR A 83 -1.37 23.51 -7.66
C TYR A 83 -1.29 22.01 -7.45
N VAL A 84 -0.44 21.58 -6.52
CA VAL A 84 -0.16 20.17 -6.26
C VAL A 84 -0.58 19.77 -4.86
N LEU A 85 -1.07 18.54 -4.75
CA LEU A 85 -1.42 17.89 -3.49
C LEU A 85 -0.83 16.47 -3.43
N ALA A 86 -0.61 16.00 -2.20
CA ALA A 86 -0.17 14.65 -1.91
C ALA A 86 -0.86 14.12 -0.65
N THR A 87 -1.17 12.83 -0.63
CA THR A 87 -1.85 12.17 0.50
C THR A 87 -1.54 10.68 0.53
N ASP A 88 -1.64 10.08 1.72
CA ASP A 88 -1.49 8.65 1.94
C ASP A 88 -2.84 7.98 2.17
N VAL A 89 -3.00 6.75 1.67
CA VAL A 89 -4.10 5.87 2.06
C VAL A 89 -3.78 5.22 3.41
N GLU A 90 -4.59 5.51 4.42
CA GLU A 90 -4.35 5.05 5.78
C GLU A 90 -4.36 3.52 5.87
N LYS A 91 -3.21 2.94 6.22
CA LYS A 91 -3.05 1.49 6.41
C LYS A 91 -3.58 0.69 5.21
N MET A 92 -3.34 1.18 3.98
CA MET A 92 -3.91 0.67 2.72
C MET A 92 -4.15 -0.85 2.66
N TYR A 93 -3.11 -1.67 2.88
CA TYR A 93 -3.23 -3.14 2.83
C TYR A 93 -4.24 -3.70 3.83
N ARG A 94 -4.33 -3.09 5.02
CA ARG A 94 -5.22 -3.52 6.11
C ARG A 94 -6.68 -3.12 5.88
N GLN A 95 -6.97 -2.32 4.86
CA GLN A 95 -8.37 -2.02 4.49
C GLN A 95 -9.01 -3.12 3.62
N ILE A 96 -8.22 -4.13 3.22
CA ILE A 96 -8.63 -5.15 2.26
C ILE A 96 -8.70 -6.49 2.98
N LEU A 97 -9.89 -7.08 3.05
CA LEU A 97 -10.07 -8.41 3.59
C LEU A 97 -9.50 -9.48 2.66
N VAL A 98 -8.87 -10.47 3.27
CA VAL A 98 -8.48 -11.72 2.61
C VAL A 98 -9.71 -12.62 2.59
N HIS A 99 -9.89 -13.33 1.48
CA HIS A 99 -10.94 -14.33 1.34
C HIS A 99 -10.85 -15.38 2.46
N GLU A 100 -11.97 -15.75 3.06
CA GLU A 100 -12.00 -16.55 4.29
C GLU A 100 -11.23 -17.87 4.18
N GLU A 101 -11.31 -18.53 3.02
CA GLU A 101 -10.62 -19.79 2.72
C GLU A 101 -9.09 -19.67 2.68
N ASP A 102 -8.55 -18.47 2.44
CA ASP A 102 -7.10 -18.22 2.33
C ASP A 102 -6.50 -17.62 3.61
N ARG A 103 -7.32 -17.24 4.60
CA ARG A 103 -6.84 -16.58 5.82
C ARG A 103 -5.92 -17.48 6.67
N ASP A 104 -6.13 -18.80 6.62
CA ASP A 104 -5.30 -19.78 7.31
C ASP A 104 -3.87 -19.90 6.76
N LEU A 105 -3.61 -19.35 5.58
CA LEU A 105 -2.26 -19.21 5.05
C LEU A 105 -1.50 -18.02 5.69
N GLN A 106 -2.14 -17.26 6.57
CA GLN A 106 -1.59 -16.07 7.21
C GLN A 106 -1.76 -16.14 8.73
N ARG A 107 -1.52 -17.33 9.32
CA ARG A 107 -1.50 -17.49 10.78
C ARG A 107 -0.23 -16.94 11.39
N ILE A 108 -0.30 -16.56 12.66
CA ILE A 108 0.84 -16.12 13.46
C ILE A 108 0.73 -16.65 14.89
N LEU A 109 1.87 -16.71 15.58
CA LEU A 109 1.96 -17.04 17.00
C LEU A 109 2.23 -15.78 17.82
N TRP A 110 1.37 -15.47 18.79
CA TRP A 110 1.53 -14.25 19.60
C TRP A 110 1.10 -14.45 21.06
N ARG A 111 1.75 -13.72 21.97
CA ARG A 111 1.39 -13.54 23.38
C ARG A 111 1.62 -12.08 23.79
N TYR A 112 0.82 -11.54 24.69
CA TYR A 112 0.97 -10.14 25.09
C TYR A 112 2.02 -9.96 26.18
N HIS A 113 2.17 -10.98 27.02
CA HIS A 113 3.15 -11.00 28.11
C HIS A 113 3.94 -12.32 28.08
N THR A 114 5.16 -12.31 28.62
CA THR A 114 6.08 -13.47 28.55
C THR A 114 5.65 -14.66 29.40
N ASP A 115 4.85 -14.40 30.43
CA ASP A 115 4.20 -15.34 31.34
C ASP A 115 2.93 -15.96 30.74
N GLU A 116 2.37 -15.37 29.68
CA GLU A 116 1.22 -15.94 28.98
C GLU A 116 1.61 -17.10 28.05
N LYS A 117 0.68 -18.04 27.89
CA LYS A 117 0.76 -19.06 26.84
C LYS A 117 0.70 -18.40 25.45
N ILE A 118 1.51 -18.90 24.53
CA ILE A 118 1.46 -18.52 23.12
C ILE A 118 0.10 -18.92 22.56
N ARG A 119 -0.53 -18.02 21.80
CA ARG A 119 -1.80 -18.25 21.11
C ARG A 119 -1.62 -18.09 19.61
N GLU A 120 -2.51 -18.74 18.87
CA GLU A 120 -2.59 -18.59 17.42
C GLU A 120 -3.57 -17.47 17.06
N TYR A 121 -3.18 -16.67 16.07
CA TYR A 121 -4.04 -15.67 15.46
C TYR A 121 -4.02 -15.81 13.95
N ILE A 122 -5.13 -15.49 13.31
CA ILE A 122 -5.30 -15.39 11.87
C ILE A 122 -5.26 -13.91 11.49
N LEU A 123 -4.48 -13.54 10.47
CA LEU A 123 -4.55 -12.22 9.86
C LEU A 123 -5.71 -12.18 8.86
N ASN A 124 -6.64 -11.25 9.05
CA ASN A 124 -7.87 -11.17 8.25
C ASN A 124 -7.74 -10.31 7.00
N THR A 125 -6.71 -9.48 6.94
CA THR A 125 -6.50 -8.49 5.89
C THR A 125 -5.22 -8.74 5.13
N VAL A 126 -5.11 -8.19 3.92
CA VAL A 126 -3.87 -8.24 3.14
C VAL A 126 -2.71 -7.72 3.99
N THR A 127 -1.67 -8.53 4.10
CA THR A 127 -0.47 -8.19 4.88
C THR A 127 0.73 -7.97 3.97
N TYR A 128 1.63 -7.10 4.39
CA TYR A 128 2.89 -6.87 3.68
C TYR A 128 3.87 -8.02 3.97
N GLY A 129 4.77 -8.27 3.01
CA GLY A 129 5.70 -9.40 3.07
C GLY A 129 5.25 -10.64 2.31
N LEU A 130 4.04 -10.61 1.71
CA LEU A 130 3.63 -11.60 0.72
C LEU A 130 3.83 -11.08 -0.71
N THR A 131 4.22 -11.96 -1.63
CA THR A 131 4.51 -11.61 -3.03
C THR A 131 3.28 -11.03 -3.75
N CYS A 132 2.08 -11.49 -3.44
CA CYS A 132 0.83 -11.06 -4.09
C CYS A 132 0.25 -9.74 -3.54
N SER A 133 0.67 -9.30 -2.34
CA SER A 133 0.05 -8.17 -1.65
C SER A 133 0.08 -6.86 -2.43
N PRO A 134 1.19 -6.46 -3.10
CA PRO A 134 1.21 -5.23 -3.89
C PRO A 134 0.15 -5.26 -5.00
N PHE A 135 0.05 -6.36 -5.75
CA PHE A 135 -0.96 -6.52 -6.79
C PHE A 135 -2.37 -6.44 -6.23
N GLN A 136 -2.67 -7.19 -5.16
CA GLN A 136 -3.99 -7.20 -4.52
C GLN A 136 -4.41 -5.80 -4.08
N ALA A 137 -3.50 -5.08 -3.41
CA ALA A 137 -3.81 -3.76 -2.88
C ALA A 137 -4.04 -2.71 -3.98
N ILE A 138 -3.21 -2.73 -5.02
CA ILE A 138 -3.38 -1.86 -6.17
C ILE A 138 -4.68 -2.22 -6.90
N ARG A 139 -4.92 -3.50 -7.20
CA ARG A 139 -6.10 -3.96 -7.92
C ARG A 139 -7.40 -3.57 -7.22
N ALA A 140 -7.44 -3.61 -5.89
CA ALA A 140 -8.59 -3.17 -5.10
C ALA A 140 -8.90 -1.67 -5.32
N LEU A 141 -7.90 -0.79 -5.26
CA LEU A 141 -8.10 0.64 -5.54
C LEU A 141 -8.49 0.91 -7.00
N LEU A 142 -7.88 0.18 -7.94
CA LEU A 142 -8.24 0.32 -9.35
C LEU A 142 -9.67 -0.21 -9.60
N GLN A 143 -10.16 -1.16 -8.80
CA GLN A 143 -11.53 -1.65 -8.88
C GLN A 143 -12.50 -0.62 -8.31
N LEU A 144 -12.16 -0.01 -7.17
CA LEU A 144 -12.93 1.10 -6.60
C LEU A 144 -13.14 2.23 -7.61
N ALA A 145 -12.09 2.66 -8.31
CA ALA A 145 -12.20 3.70 -9.32
C ALA A 145 -13.12 3.30 -10.50
N GLU A 146 -13.16 2.02 -10.87
CA GLU A 146 -14.05 1.52 -11.92
C GLU A 146 -15.50 1.46 -11.43
N ASP A 147 -15.72 0.97 -10.21
CA ASP A 147 -17.05 0.84 -9.60
C ASP A 147 -17.71 2.22 -9.37
N GLU A 148 -16.89 3.24 -9.07
CA GLU A 148 -17.33 4.60 -8.75
C GLU A 148 -17.24 5.59 -9.93
N LYS A 149 -16.87 5.13 -11.12
CA LYS A 149 -16.63 6.00 -12.29
C LYS A 149 -17.83 6.82 -12.76
N GLU A 150 -19.05 6.33 -12.50
CA GLU A 150 -20.29 7.03 -12.86
C GLU A 150 -20.63 8.14 -11.86
N ARG A 151 -20.11 8.03 -10.62
CA ARG A 151 -20.37 9.00 -9.53
C ARG A 151 -19.32 10.10 -9.46
N PHE A 152 -18.10 9.83 -9.91
CA PHE A 152 -16.98 10.78 -9.84
C PHE A 152 -16.39 11.09 -11.22
N PRO A 153 -15.89 12.31 -11.46
CA PRO A 153 -15.27 12.65 -12.74
C PRO A 153 -14.08 11.75 -13.09
N LEU A 154 -13.87 11.55 -14.39
CA LEU A 154 -12.75 10.78 -14.92
C LEU A 154 -11.38 11.28 -14.39
N SER A 155 -11.23 12.59 -14.19
CA SER A 155 -10.01 13.19 -13.62
C SER A 155 -9.68 12.66 -12.23
N THR A 156 -10.68 12.43 -11.38
CA THR A 156 -10.52 11.89 -10.02
C THR A 156 -10.17 10.41 -10.06
N ALA A 157 -10.84 9.63 -10.93
CA ALA A 157 -10.46 8.24 -11.17
C ALA A 157 -9.00 8.15 -11.66
N LEU A 158 -8.61 8.96 -12.65
CA LEU A 158 -7.23 9.01 -13.16
C LEU A 158 -6.21 9.42 -12.09
N ALA A 159 -6.57 10.31 -11.16
CA ALA A 159 -5.71 10.66 -10.04
C ALA A 159 -5.41 9.43 -9.16
N LEU A 160 -6.40 8.58 -8.89
CA LEU A 160 -6.21 7.32 -8.13
C LEU A 160 -5.47 6.24 -8.93
N LEU A 161 -5.78 6.13 -10.23
CA LEU A 161 -5.28 5.07 -11.12
C LEU A 161 -3.84 5.34 -11.57
N CYS A 162 -3.52 6.58 -11.91
CA CYS A 162 -2.29 6.92 -12.62
C CYS A 162 -1.32 7.73 -11.77
N ALA A 163 -1.79 8.48 -10.77
CA ALA A 163 -0.98 9.44 -10.03
C ALA A 163 -0.49 8.88 -8.67
N ARG A 164 -0.59 7.56 -8.48
CA ARG A 164 -0.26 6.88 -7.23
C ARG A 164 1.04 6.09 -7.34
N TYR A 165 1.81 6.09 -6.25
CA TYR A 165 2.90 5.16 -6.03
C TYR A 165 2.69 4.44 -4.70
N MET A 166 2.38 3.14 -4.76
CA MET A 166 1.97 2.33 -3.60
C MET A 166 0.79 2.96 -2.82
N ASP A 167 1.01 3.39 -1.59
CA ASP A 167 0.02 4.01 -0.70
C ASP A 167 -0.08 5.54 -0.83
N GLU A 168 0.81 6.18 -1.58
CA GLU A 168 0.86 7.63 -1.78
C GLU A 168 0.19 8.05 -3.10
N VAL A 169 -0.73 9.01 -3.03
CA VAL A 169 -1.35 9.65 -4.20
C VAL A 169 -0.74 11.04 -4.38
N LEU A 170 -0.19 11.30 -5.57
CA LEU A 170 0.45 12.56 -5.97
C LEU A 170 -0.33 13.17 -7.14
N SER A 171 -1.10 14.24 -6.91
CA SER A 171 -1.95 14.83 -7.95
C SER A 171 -1.98 16.36 -7.88
N GLY A 172 -2.75 16.99 -8.75
CA GLY A 172 -2.84 18.44 -8.83
C GLY A 172 -3.75 18.93 -9.94
N ALA A 173 -3.84 20.26 -10.06
CA ALA A 173 -4.57 20.96 -11.10
C ALA A 173 -3.90 22.30 -11.44
N ASP A 174 -4.36 22.96 -12.50
CA ASP A 174 -3.79 24.23 -12.96
C ASP A 174 -4.45 25.45 -12.28
N THR A 175 -5.65 25.27 -11.71
CA THR A 175 -6.35 26.27 -10.89
C THR A 175 -6.51 25.80 -9.44
N LEU A 176 -6.67 26.76 -8.54
CA LEU A 176 -6.81 26.47 -7.11
C LEU A 176 -8.16 25.78 -6.84
N GLU A 177 -9.20 26.24 -7.51
CA GLU A 177 -10.56 25.72 -7.43
C GLU A 177 -10.62 24.25 -7.85
N GLU A 178 -9.99 23.89 -8.97
CA GLU A 178 -9.91 22.50 -9.43
C GLU A 178 -9.11 21.62 -8.46
N ALA A 179 -8.01 22.13 -7.88
CA ALA A 179 -7.22 21.38 -6.91
C ALA A 179 -8.01 21.11 -5.62
N MET A 180 -8.78 22.08 -5.15
CA MET A 180 -9.68 21.91 -4.00
C MET A 180 -10.82 20.92 -4.30
N ALA A 181 -11.43 21.01 -5.49
CA ALA A 181 -12.46 20.07 -5.92
C ALA A 181 -11.90 18.64 -6.03
N LEU A 182 -10.71 18.48 -6.62
CA LEU A 182 -10.02 17.20 -6.72
C LEU A 182 -9.72 16.60 -5.35
N ARG A 183 -9.24 17.40 -4.39
CA ARG A 183 -9.02 16.94 -3.00
C ARG A 183 -10.29 16.38 -2.39
N GLN A 184 -11.40 17.10 -2.55
CA GLN A 184 -12.68 16.71 -1.99
C GLN A 184 -13.20 15.42 -2.64
N GLN A 185 -13.17 15.35 -3.97
CA GLN A 185 -13.60 14.17 -4.72
C GLN A 185 -12.75 12.94 -4.41
N LEU A 186 -11.42 13.08 -4.27
CA LEU A 186 -10.54 11.99 -3.84
C LEU A 186 -10.90 11.48 -2.44
N THR A 187 -11.22 12.39 -1.52
CA THR A 187 -11.64 12.05 -0.16
C THR A 187 -12.93 11.24 -0.17
N GLU A 188 -13.92 11.67 -0.93
CA GLU A 188 -15.23 11.02 -1.04
C GLU A 188 -15.14 9.67 -1.75
N LEU A 189 -14.43 9.59 -2.89
CA LEU A 189 -14.24 8.36 -3.65
C LEU A 189 -13.53 7.30 -2.81
N CYS A 190 -12.45 7.67 -2.12
CA CYS A 190 -11.73 6.73 -1.28
C CYS A 190 -12.54 6.34 -0.03
N ALA A 191 -13.34 7.26 0.53
CA ALA A 191 -14.26 6.95 1.64
C ALA A 191 -15.35 5.95 1.23
N ALA A 192 -15.89 6.04 0.00
CA ALA A 192 -16.86 5.08 -0.52
C ALA A 192 -16.30 3.64 -0.55
N GLY A 193 -15.00 3.50 -0.80
CA GLY A 193 -14.29 2.22 -0.78
C GLY A 193 -13.67 1.83 0.55
N GLY A 194 -13.89 2.57 1.64
CA GLY A 194 -13.25 2.26 2.94
C GLY A 194 -11.74 2.53 3.00
N PHE A 195 -11.22 3.42 2.15
CA PHE A 195 -9.80 3.79 2.08
C PHE A 195 -9.57 5.23 2.60
N PRO A 196 -9.64 5.48 3.92
CA PRO A 196 -9.49 6.84 4.45
C PRO A 196 -8.12 7.45 4.09
N LEU A 197 -8.14 8.72 3.67
CA LEU A 197 -6.95 9.48 3.28
C LEU A 197 -6.38 10.28 4.47
N ARG A 198 -5.05 10.32 4.60
CA ARG A 198 -4.29 10.97 5.67
C ARG A 198 -3.02 11.61 5.15
N LYS A 199 -2.36 12.41 6.00
CA LYS A 199 -1.10 13.12 5.71
C LYS A 199 -1.19 13.99 4.45
N TRP A 200 -2.30 14.71 4.30
CA TRP A 200 -2.47 15.68 3.24
C TRP A 200 -1.38 16.76 3.29
N SER A 201 -0.74 16.99 2.15
CA SER A 201 0.19 18.09 1.92
C SER A 201 -0.11 18.74 0.57
N ALA A 202 0.21 20.02 0.44
CA ALA A 202 0.00 20.78 -0.78
C ALA A 202 1.03 21.91 -0.88
N ASN A 203 1.22 22.47 -2.07
CA ASN A 203 2.07 23.66 -2.26
C ASN A 203 1.36 24.98 -1.94
N ASP A 204 0.03 24.96 -1.80
CA ASP A 204 -0.79 26.08 -1.38
C ASP A 204 -1.67 25.67 -0.18
N GLU A 205 -1.65 26.45 0.90
CA GLU A 205 -2.38 26.13 2.13
C GLU A 205 -3.90 26.20 1.95
N ALA A 206 -4.40 26.98 1.00
CA ALA A 206 -5.83 27.09 0.72
C ALA A 206 -6.43 25.74 0.31
N ILE A 207 -5.65 24.88 -0.35
CA ILE A 207 -6.04 23.51 -0.71
C ILE A 207 -6.33 22.67 0.52
N LEU A 208 -5.63 22.90 1.63
CA LEU A 208 -5.78 22.16 2.89
C LEU A 208 -6.93 22.70 3.77
N THR A 209 -7.62 23.74 3.34
CA THR A 209 -8.80 24.28 4.05
C THR A 209 -9.86 23.19 4.19
N GLY A 210 -10.38 23.01 5.40
CA GLY A 210 -11.37 21.97 5.72
C GLY A 210 -10.77 20.59 6.02
N VAL A 211 -9.47 20.35 5.79
CA VAL A 211 -8.82 19.10 6.20
C VAL A 211 -8.50 19.19 7.70
N PRO A 212 -8.91 18.22 8.55
CA PRO A 212 -8.55 18.20 9.97
C PRO A 212 -7.04 18.18 10.18
N ALA A 213 -6.53 18.85 11.22
CA ALA A 213 -5.09 19.02 11.44
C ALA A 213 -4.35 17.67 11.60
N GLU A 214 -5.01 16.69 12.22
CA GLU A 214 -4.56 15.32 12.38
C GLU A 214 -4.47 14.54 11.07
N HIS A 215 -5.17 14.98 10.02
CA HIS A 215 -5.12 14.40 8.68
C HIS A 215 -4.13 15.12 7.77
N ARG A 216 -3.51 16.23 8.21
CA ARG A 216 -2.47 16.94 7.46
C ARG A 216 -1.09 16.34 7.73
N MET A 217 -0.18 16.49 6.77
CA MET A 217 1.22 16.11 6.94
C MET A 217 1.84 17.01 8.01
N GLN A 218 2.25 16.41 9.12
CA GLN A 218 2.96 17.14 10.17
C GLN A 218 4.35 17.51 9.65
N ASN A 219 4.62 18.82 9.59
CA ASN A 219 5.93 19.33 9.21
C ASN A 219 7.02 18.71 10.11
N LEU A 220 7.93 17.92 9.53
CA LEU A 220 9.19 17.52 10.17
C LEU A 220 10.18 18.71 10.29
N ARG A 221 9.69 19.97 10.27
CA ARG A 221 10.48 21.22 10.28
C ARG A 221 11.06 21.57 11.67
N ASN A 222 11.47 20.57 12.45
CA ASN A 222 12.32 20.78 13.62
C ASN A 222 13.63 19.99 13.53
N ARG A 223 14.24 19.96 12.35
CA ARG A 223 15.69 19.77 12.20
C ARG A 223 16.20 20.66 11.07
N THR A 224 16.71 21.83 11.42
CA THR A 224 17.61 22.62 10.57
C THR A 224 18.83 21.77 10.23
N ALA A 225 18.79 21.11 9.07
CA ALA A 225 19.99 20.84 8.30
C ALA A 225 19.92 21.80 7.11
N SER A 226 20.71 22.87 7.18
CA SER A 226 20.86 23.83 6.11
C SER A 226 21.25 23.09 4.83
N TRP A 227 20.39 23.11 3.82
CA TRP A 227 20.81 22.87 2.45
C TRP A 227 21.52 24.13 1.95
N ALA A 228 22.70 24.40 2.53
CA ALA A 228 23.64 25.35 1.96
C ALA A 228 24.33 24.63 0.80
N TYR A 229 23.96 25.03 -0.40
CA TYR A 229 24.71 24.80 -1.62
C TYR A 229 26.17 25.22 -1.40
N SER A 230 27.10 24.27 -1.40
CA SER A 230 28.51 24.54 -1.67
C SER A 230 28.92 23.67 -2.85
N GLY A 231 28.79 24.24 -4.04
CA GLY A 231 29.39 23.69 -5.24
C GLY A 231 30.90 23.86 -5.24
N THR A 232 31.60 22.91 -5.82
CA THR A 232 32.86 23.09 -6.58
C THR A 232 33.13 21.76 -7.35
N PRO A 233 33.84 21.80 -8.50
CA PRO A 233 33.42 21.06 -9.69
C PRO A 233 34.38 19.95 -10.16
N ALA A 234 33.81 19.09 -11.00
CA ALA A 234 34.38 18.32 -12.10
C ALA A 234 35.56 17.35 -11.86
N SER A 235 35.32 16.07 -12.18
CA SER A 235 36.24 15.33 -13.06
C SER A 235 35.50 14.24 -13.85
N THR A 236 35.56 14.42 -15.17
CA THR A 236 35.22 13.53 -16.30
C THR A 236 35.76 12.11 -16.20
N VAL A 237 34.93 11.10 -16.49
CA VAL A 237 35.32 9.87 -17.20
C VAL A 237 34.14 9.37 -18.06
N SER A 238 34.38 9.18 -19.36
CA SER A 238 33.50 8.54 -20.35
C SER A 238 34.16 7.24 -20.87
N PRO A 239 33.59 6.45 -21.81
CA PRO A 239 32.97 5.15 -21.51
C PRO A 239 33.56 3.95 -22.29
N SER A 240 33.25 2.70 -21.91
CA SER A 240 33.53 1.51 -22.73
C SER A 240 32.38 0.47 -22.77
N ARG A 241 31.56 0.59 -23.82
CA ARG A 241 31.18 -0.42 -24.83
C ARG A 241 31.42 -1.93 -24.53
N HIS A 242 30.34 -2.74 -24.50
CA HIS A 242 30.00 -3.87 -25.42
C HIS A 242 29.11 -4.96 -24.78
N GLY A 243 28.09 -5.45 -25.50
CA GLY A 243 27.43 -6.73 -25.21
C GLY A 243 26.01 -6.87 -25.78
N ARG A 244 25.79 -7.83 -26.69
CA ARG A 244 24.64 -7.98 -27.60
C ARG A 244 23.37 -8.62 -27.01
N ALA A 245 22.28 -8.37 -27.75
CA ALA A 245 20.94 -8.95 -27.68
C ALA A 245 20.82 -10.47 -27.91
N ARG A 246 19.75 -11.08 -27.37
CA ARG A 246 18.62 -11.75 -28.09
C ARG A 246 17.91 -12.74 -27.16
N GLY A 247 16.59 -12.87 -27.32
CA GLY A 247 15.82 -14.01 -26.79
C GLY A 247 14.32 -13.77 -26.66
N ARG A 248 13.59 -13.73 -27.79
CA ARG A 248 12.14 -13.94 -27.83
C ARG A 248 11.84 -15.40 -27.47
N GLN A 249 10.90 -15.65 -26.56
CA GLN A 249 10.12 -16.89 -26.58
C GLN A 249 8.64 -16.56 -26.33
N SER A 250 7.83 -17.10 -27.23
CA SER A 250 6.37 -17.05 -27.23
C SER A 250 5.80 -17.98 -26.16
N LEU A 251 4.71 -17.57 -25.53
CA LEU A 251 3.83 -18.47 -24.80
C LEU A 251 2.40 -18.28 -25.27
N ASN A 252 1.96 -19.25 -26.09
CA ASN A 252 0.56 -19.66 -26.18
C ASN A 252 0.13 -20.14 -24.80
N GLY A 253 -1.09 -19.76 -24.37
CA GLY A 253 -1.63 -20.22 -23.09
C GLY A 253 -2.98 -19.60 -22.77
N GLN A 254 -4.00 -19.99 -23.53
CA GLN A 254 -5.39 -19.91 -23.09
C GLN A 254 -5.55 -20.72 -21.80
N CYS A 255 -5.91 -20.07 -20.69
CA CYS A 255 -7.02 -20.51 -19.86
C CYS A 255 -7.36 -19.42 -18.84
N CYS A 256 -8.21 -18.49 -19.27
CA CYS A 256 -8.99 -17.66 -18.38
C CYS A 256 -10.02 -18.53 -17.65
N ARG A 257 -10.04 -18.46 -16.32
CA ARG A 257 -11.30 -18.50 -15.56
C ARG A 257 -11.31 -17.31 -14.62
N SER A 258 -11.81 -16.21 -15.14
CA SER A 258 -12.41 -15.13 -14.38
C SER A 258 -13.69 -15.63 -13.72
N LEU A 259 -13.83 -15.45 -12.41
CA LEU A 259 -15.13 -15.37 -11.76
C LEU A 259 -15.19 -14.07 -10.94
N PRO A 260 -16.33 -13.35 -10.98
CA PRO A 260 -16.49 -12.07 -10.33
C PRO A 260 -16.82 -12.28 -8.85
N GLY A 261 -16.00 -11.70 -7.97
CA GLY A 261 -16.28 -11.64 -6.55
C GLY A 261 -15.97 -10.24 -6.07
N SER A 262 -17.02 -9.49 -5.72
CA SER A 262 -16.94 -8.17 -5.10
C SER A 262 -16.02 -8.24 -3.88
N LEU A 263 -14.91 -7.49 -3.92
CA LEU A 263 -14.08 -7.26 -2.74
C LEU A 263 -14.85 -6.29 -1.83
N THR A 264 -15.41 -6.80 -0.74
CA THR A 264 -16.13 -5.96 0.24
C THR A 264 -15.12 -5.26 1.15
N PRO A 265 -15.07 -3.91 1.17
CA PRO A 265 -14.24 -3.19 2.12
C PRO A 265 -14.77 -3.31 3.55
N LEU A 266 -13.87 -3.16 4.53
CA LEU A 266 -14.22 -3.08 5.95
C LEU A 266 -15.04 -1.81 6.21
N VAL A 267 -16.35 -1.96 6.33
CA VAL A 267 -17.22 -0.94 6.93
C VAL A 267 -17.38 -1.30 8.41
N GLY A 268 -16.64 -0.61 9.28
CA GLY A 268 -16.68 -0.79 10.75
C GLY A 268 -15.61 -0.01 11.48
#